data_AF-A0A2G5XJC4-F1
#
_entry.id   AF-A0A2G5XJC4-F1
#
_cell.length_a   1.000
_cell.length_b   1.000
_cell.length_c   1.000
_cell.angle_alpha   90.00
_cell.angle_beta   90.00
_cell.angle_gamma   90.00
#
_symmetry.space_group_name_H-M   'P 1'
#
loop_
_entity.id
_entity.type
_entity.pdbx_description
1 polymer ?
#
loop_
_entity_poly.entity_id
_entity_poly.type
_entity_poly.pdbx_seq_one_letter_code
_entity_poly.pdbx_strand_id
1 'polypeptide(L)'
;MTKRRGGTMRKVSRIVLLLVVGAFFIIATGCSNQENEQDEKAKQLEIRNKQNKQALITIHDAAKTGRLPNQQWQAGETTFQQVQDQLGEADKVERDNKGTYAVYEKEQLKLGLTENNLVYKLRTVESNLDDVKQSQTREILGAPDKLGQLDEQTAFVYKLNDEYQLTLLFSSSENDASIAEVAVLHKPSAEIQAVIEGMQLDEKLGQLILMGVRGPQLDSVAKTFIQDRHVGGIILFTRNFVSVSQSLSLINDLKQANTNAKTPLFISADEEGGRVTRLPKGLVKTPSNRELGNAKNGKYAYDVGELIGRKMSAFGLNMNFAPVLDVDSNPNNPVIGDRSYGNDAQLVSKAGIQQVNGMASQHVIPVVKHFPGHGDTSVDSHINLPVITHNKERLKNVELLPFKQAIEGRVNAVMVGHLLVEAYDPKTPASFSKIIIQDLLRDELQFDGVVITDDLVMGAIEKNYSIGEVAIQSIVAGSDILLVGHRYTPVNELLTALQDALNEGVITERRINQSVERILLLKQQYGVEDIQQEKVDVVELNQQTKELIEKIESGK
;
A
#
# COMPACT_ATOMS: atom_id res chain seq x y z
N MET A 1 -76.15 -111.92 13.19
CA MET A 1 -74.84 -112.62 13.06
C MET A 1 -73.78 -111.62 12.57
N THR A 2 -72.66 -111.53 13.30
CA THR A 2 -71.28 -111.18 12.89
C THR A 2 -70.89 -109.80 12.27
N LYS A 3 -70.10 -109.06 13.09
CA LYS A 3 -68.73 -108.48 12.88
C LYS A 3 -68.43 -107.29 11.91
N ARG A 4 -67.86 -106.24 12.55
CA ARG A 4 -66.57 -105.50 12.33
C ARG A 4 -66.38 -104.41 11.23
N ARG A 5 -65.81 -103.29 11.74
CA ARG A 5 -64.69 -102.42 11.26
C ARG A 5 -64.90 -101.41 10.10
N GLY A 6 -64.70 -100.12 10.43
CA GLY A 6 -63.50 -99.35 10.02
C GLY A 6 -63.62 -98.26 8.93
N GLY A 7 -63.23 -97.02 9.29
CA GLY A 7 -62.62 -95.97 8.42
C GLY A 7 -63.51 -95.30 7.35
N THR A 8 -63.29 -94.08 6.83
CA THR A 8 -62.22 -93.06 6.94
C THR A 8 -62.74 -91.76 6.27
N MET A 9 -62.19 -90.61 6.69
CA MET A 9 -62.32 -89.25 6.12
C MET A 9 -62.12 -89.07 4.59
N ARG A 10 -62.80 -88.05 4.04
CA ARG A 10 -62.36 -87.07 2.99
C ARG A 10 -63.30 -85.84 3.11
N LYS A 11 -62.98 -84.57 2.87
CA LYS A 11 -61.82 -83.76 2.41
C LYS A 11 -62.31 -82.30 2.49
N VAL A 12 -61.57 -81.34 3.06
CA VAL A 12 -61.53 -79.94 2.58
C VAL A 12 -60.18 -79.29 2.94
N SER A 13 -59.67 -78.46 2.02
CA SER A 13 -58.72 -77.36 2.21
C SER A 13 -57.22 -77.60 2.03
N ARG A 14 -56.74 -77.33 0.80
CA ARG A 14 -55.35 -77.00 0.43
C ARG A 14 -55.35 -75.83 -0.57
N ILE A 15 -55.84 -74.64 -0.20
CA ILE A 15 -55.72 -73.43 -1.05
C ILE A 15 -55.36 -72.13 -0.28
N VAL A 16 -55.26 -72.12 1.06
CA VAL A 16 -55.02 -70.86 1.82
C VAL A 16 -53.55 -70.61 2.23
N LEU A 17 -52.63 -71.56 2.04
CA LEU A 17 -51.25 -71.44 2.58
C LEU A 17 -50.20 -70.81 1.63
N LEU A 18 -50.53 -70.57 0.36
CA LEU A 18 -49.54 -70.08 -0.64
C LEU A 18 -49.56 -68.56 -0.89
N LEU A 19 -50.60 -67.84 -0.46
CA LEU A 19 -50.68 -66.38 -0.61
C LEU A 19 -50.02 -65.59 0.54
N VAL A 20 -49.84 -66.20 1.71
CA VAL A 20 -49.24 -65.53 2.88
C VAL A 20 -47.70 -65.54 2.84
N VAL A 21 -47.09 -66.55 2.22
CA VAL A 21 -45.62 -66.65 2.09
C VAL A 21 -45.07 -65.78 0.95
N GLY A 22 -45.83 -65.61 -0.14
CA GLY A 22 -45.45 -64.71 -1.24
C GLY A 22 -45.54 -63.22 -0.90
N ALA A 23 -46.52 -62.82 -0.07
CA ALA A 23 -46.64 -61.45 0.42
C ALA A 23 -45.52 -61.07 1.41
N PHE A 24 -45.09 -62.01 2.26
CA PHE A 24 -43.94 -61.80 3.15
C PHE A 24 -42.62 -61.69 2.40
N PHE A 25 -42.43 -62.44 1.31
CA PHE A 25 -41.21 -62.35 0.50
C PHE A 25 -41.11 -61.03 -0.27
N ILE A 26 -42.22 -60.50 -0.82
CA ILE A 26 -42.23 -59.21 -1.53
C ILE A 26 -42.06 -58.02 -0.55
N ILE A 27 -42.64 -58.10 0.65
CA ILE A 27 -42.43 -57.10 1.71
C ILE A 27 -41.00 -57.19 2.25
N ALA A 28 -40.43 -58.38 2.46
CA ALA A 28 -39.06 -58.54 2.94
C ALA A 28 -38.01 -58.10 1.90
N THR A 29 -38.20 -58.39 0.61
CA THR A 29 -37.31 -57.88 -0.45
C THR A 29 -37.48 -56.38 -0.71
N GLY A 30 -38.70 -55.85 -0.55
CA GLY A 30 -38.98 -54.42 -0.63
C GLY A 30 -38.38 -53.63 0.54
N CYS A 31 -38.46 -54.17 1.76
CA CYS A 31 -37.81 -53.61 2.95
C CYS A 31 -36.28 -53.74 2.88
N SER A 32 -35.72 -54.85 2.38
CA SER A 32 -34.26 -55.00 2.22
C SER A 32 -33.68 -54.10 1.14
N ASN A 33 -34.45 -53.80 0.09
CA ASN A 33 -34.05 -52.81 -0.93
C ASN A 33 -34.16 -51.38 -0.40
N GLN A 34 -35.16 -51.07 0.43
CA GLN A 34 -35.27 -49.76 1.08
C GLN A 34 -34.19 -49.52 2.13
N GLU A 35 -33.81 -50.52 2.93
CA GLU A 35 -32.69 -50.44 3.87
C GLU A 35 -31.36 -50.26 3.13
N ASN A 36 -31.11 -51.00 2.04
CA ASN A 36 -29.91 -50.81 1.21
C ASN A 36 -29.86 -49.42 0.55
N GLU A 37 -30.99 -48.90 0.04
CA GLU A 37 -31.06 -47.54 -0.52
C GLU A 37 -30.85 -46.46 0.55
N GLN A 38 -31.33 -46.67 1.78
CA GLN A 38 -31.11 -45.74 2.89
C GLN A 38 -29.65 -45.74 3.35
N ASP A 39 -29.03 -46.91 3.47
CA ASP A 39 -27.61 -47.05 3.82
C ASP A 39 -26.70 -46.48 2.73
N GLU A 40 -27.05 -46.64 1.45
CA GLU A 40 -26.29 -46.07 0.34
C GLU A 40 -26.42 -44.53 0.31
N LYS A 41 -27.62 -43.98 0.55
CA LYS A 41 -27.82 -42.53 0.72
C LYS A 41 -27.06 -41.97 1.91
N ALA A 42 -27.03 -42.69 3.04
CA ALA A 42 -26.29 -42.28 4.23
C ALA A 42 -24.77 -42.24 3.96
N LYS A 43 -24.23 -43.24 3.27
CA LYS A 43 -22.81 -43.26 2.85
C LYS A 43 -22.47 -42.15 1.88
N GLN A 44 -23.33 -41.89 0.89
CA GLN A 44 -23.13 -40.78 -0.05
C GLN A 44 -23.16 -39.42 0.65
N LEU A 45 -24.07 -39.25 1.61
CA LEU A 45 -24.13 -38.05 2.44
C LEU A 45 -22.88 -37.88 3.31
N GLU A 46 -22.35 -38.97 3.89
CA GLU A 46 -21.11 -38.94 4.67
C GLU A 46 -19.89 -38.56 3.81
N ILE A 47 -19.78 -39.15 2.61
CA ILE A 47 -18.73 -38.80 1.64
C ILE A 47 -18.84 -37.33 1.26
N ARG A 48 -20.05 -36.85 0.93
CA ARG A 48 -20.31 -35.46 0.58
C ARG A 48 -19.94 -34.52 1.73
N ASN A 49 -20.35 -34.81 2.95
CA ASN A 49 -19.98 -34.02 4.14
C ASN A 49 -18.46 -33.95 4.34
N LYS A 50 -17.75 -35.06 4.11
CA LYS A 50 -16.28 -35.09 4.20
C LYS A 50 -15.62 -34.25 3.10
N GLN A 51 -16.15 -34.31 1.87
CA GLN A 51 -15.70 -33.47 0.75
C GLN A 51 -15.94 -31.98 1.02
N ASN A 52 -17.15 -31.63 1.49
CA ASN A 52 -17.54 -30.28 1.87
C ASN A 52 -16.64 -29.71 2.96
N LYS A 53 -16.37 -30.52 4.00
CA LYS A 53 -15.41 -30.16 5.06
C LYS A 53 -14.01 -29.88 4.49
N GLN A 54 -13.51 -30.76 3.62
CA GLN A 54 -12.19 -30.57 3.02
C GLN A 54 -12.14 -29.34 2.11
N ALA A 55 -13.17 -29.10 1.30
CA ALA A 55 -13.26 -27.93 0.42
C ALA A 55 -13.23 -26.63 1.24
N LEU A 56 -14.04 -26.56 2.30
CA LEU A 56 -14.13 -25.37 3.15
C LEU A 56 -12.81 -25.09 3.90
N ILE A 57 -12.14 -26.14 4.41
CA ILE A 57 -10.80 -26.00 5.02
C ILE A 57 -9.78 -25.52 3.99
N THR A 58 -9.82 -26.05 2.77
CA THR A 58 -8.88 -25.68 1.70
C THR A 58 -9.04 -24.20 1.32
N ILE A 59 -10.29 -23.72 1.22
CA ILE A 59 -10.59 -22.31 0.99
C ILE A 59 -10.06 -21.45 2.12
N HIS A 60 -10.36 -21.83 3.36
CA HIS A 60 -9.92 -21.10 4.54
C HIS A 60 -8.39 -20.99 4.62
N ASP A 61 -7.67 -22.07 4.32
CA ASP A 61 -6.21 -22.07 4.36
C ASP A 61 -5.59 -21.29 3.19
N ALA A 62 -6.14 -21.37 1.98
CA ALA A 62 -5.70 -20.55 0.85
C ALA A 62 -5.90 -19.04 1.14
N ALA A 63 -7.05 -18.69 1.73
CA ALA A 63 -7.43 -17.32 2.04
C ALA A 63 -6.48 -16.65 3.05
N LYS A 64 -5.79 -17.41 3.92
CA LYS A 64 -4.76 -16.87 4.83
C LYS A 64 -3.58 -16.23 4.09
N THR A 65 -3.42 -16.56 2.81
CA THR A 65 -2.38 -16.03 1.91
C THR A 65 -2.95 -15.14 0.82
N GLY A 66 -4.20 -14.66 0.97
CA GLY A 66 -4.83 -13.78 -0.01
C GLY A 66 -5.35 -14.47 -1.27
N ARG A 67 -5.40 -15.80 -1.31
CA ARG A 67 -5.77 -16.59 -2.50
C ARG A 67 -7.09 -17.33 -2.33
N LEU A 68 -7.70 -17.70 -3.45
CA LEU A 68 -8.78 -18.69 -3.53
C LEU A 68 -8.28 -19.97 -4.20
N PRO A 69 -8.84 -21.15 -3.90
CA PRO A 69 -8.43 -22.40 -4.54
C PRO A 69 -8.56 -22.31 -6.06
N ASN A 70 -7.67 -22.99 -6.77
CA ASN A 70 -7.61 -23.02 -8.24
C ASN A 70 -7.41 -21.65 -8.92
N GLN A 71 -7.19 -20.58 -8.14
CA GLN A 71 -6.82 -19.27 -8.66
C GLN A 71 -5.35 -18.99 -8.41
N GLN A 72 -4.68 -18.37 -9.38
CA GLN A 72 -3.27 -18.01 -9.27
C GLN A 72 -3.06 -16.61 -8.67
N TRP A 73 -4.13 -15.84 -8.56
CA TRP A 73 -4.09 -14.44 -8.11
C TRP A 73 -4.16 -14.34 -6.59
N GLN A 74 -3.46 -13.34 -6.08
CA GLN A 74 -3.37 -13.01 -4.68
C GLN A 74 -3.85 -11.58 -4.46
N ALA A 75 -4.86 -11.43 -3.61
CA ALA A 75 -5.34 -10.12 -3.19
C ALA A 75 -4.20 -9.33 -2.51
N GLY A 76 -4.05 -8.05 -2.84
CA GLY A 76 -2.97 -7.19 -2.34
C GLY A 76 -1.66 -7.29 -3.11
N GLU A 77 -1.50 -8.24 -4.04
CA GLU A 77 -0.26 -8.40 -4.82
C GLU A 77 -0.51 -8.43 -6.34
N THR A 78 -1.59 -9.07 -6.80
CA THR A 78 -1.88 -9.20 -8.23
C THR A 78 -2.47 -7.92 -8.80
N THR A 79 -1.95 -7.46 -9.94
CA THR A 79 -2.50 -6.33 -10.67
C THR A 79 -3.59 -6.77 -11.65
N PHE A 80 -4.51 -5.87 -11.98
CA PHE A 80 -5.56 -6.15 -12.96
C PHE A 80 -4.98 -6.50 -14.33
N GLN A 81 -3.87 -5.85 -14.72
CA GLN A 81 -3.16 -6.17 -15.96
C GLN A 81 -2.67 -7.62 -15.99
N GLN A 82 -2.11 -8.13 -14.89
CA GLN A 82 -1.69 -9.52 -14.82
C GLN A 82 -2.86 -10.51 -14.98
N VAL A 83 -4.05 -10.14 -14.49
CA VAL A 83 -5.25 -10.95 -14.74
C VAL A 83 -5.65 -10.88 -16.21
N GLN A 84 -5.64 -9.68 -16.80
CA GLN A 84 -5.99 -9.50 -18.21
C GLN A 84 -5.04 -10.22 -19.17
N ASP A 85 -3.75 -10.27 -18.86
CA ASP A 85 -2.76 -11.00 -19.64
C ASP A 85 -3.05 -12.51 -19.68
N GLN A 86 -3.74 -13.05 -18.68
CA GLN A 86 -4.08 -14.46 -18.57
C GLN A 86 -5.50 -14.80 -19.06
N LEU A 87 -6.49 -13.97 -18.71
CA LEU A 87 -7.91 -14.23 -19.00
C LEU A 87 -8.44 -13.46 -20.21
N GLY A 88 -7.73 -12.43 -20.67
CA GLY A 88 -8.25 -11.44 -21.61
C GLY A 88 -8.99 -10.30 -20.90
N GLU A 89 -9.72 -9.48 -21.67
CA GLU A 89 -10.49 -8.38 -21.11
C GLU A 89 -11.66 -8.88 -20.25
N ALA A 90 -11.96 -8.15 -19.17
CA ALA A 90 -13.15 -8.44 -18.35
C ALA A 90 -14.43 -8.18 -19.15
N ASP A 91 -15.46 -9.00 -18.92
CA ASP A 91 -16.77 -8.84 -19.55
C ASP A 91 -17.40 -7.49 -19.18
N LYS A 92 -17.18 -7.05 -17.93
CA LYS A 92 -17.64 -5.76 -17.40
C LYS A 92 -16.61 -5.17 -16.43
N VAL A 93 -16.45 -3.85 -16.50
CA VAL A 93 -15.78 -3.06 -15.46
C VAL A 93 -16.77 -2.01 -14.97
N GLU A 94 -17.27 -2.21 -13.75
CA GLU A 94 -18.23 -1.33 -13.10
C GLU A 94 -17.47 -0.41 -12.13
N ARG A 95 -17.84 0.87 -12.11
CA ARG A 95 -17.35 1.82 -11.11
C ARG A 95 -18.55 2.49 -10.47
N ASP A 96 -18.69 2.30 -9.17
CA ASP A 96 -19.73 2.92 -8.37
C ASP A 96 -19.15 3.41 -7.03
N ASN A 97 -20.04 3.83 -6.14
CA ASN A 97 -19.71 4.37 -4.83
C ASN A 97 -19.09 3.31 -3.89
N LYS A 98 -19.06 2.04 -4.29
CA LYS A 98 -18.51 0.90 -3.53
C LYS A 98 -17.15 0.44 -4.08
N GLY A 99 -16.61 1.16 -5.07
CA GLY A 99 -15.31 0.92 -5.67
C GLY A 99 -15.38 0.55 -7.15
N THR A 100 -14.24 0.12 -7.69
CA THR A 100 -14.13 -0.39 -9.06
C THR A 100 -14.12 -1.91 -9.03
N TYR A 101 -14.96 -2.53 -9.85
CA TYR A 101 -15.04 -3.98 -9.95
C TYR A 101 -14.95 -4.48 -11.38
N ALA A 102 -14.08 -5.46 -11.63
CA ALA A 102 -14.03 -6.20 -12.89
C ALA A 102 -14.74 -7.55 -12.74
N VAL A 103 -15.52 -7.95 -13.74
CA VAL A 103 -16.33 -9.18 -13.73
C VAL A 103 -15.93 -10.05 -14.93
N TYR A 104 -15.64 -11.32 -14.64
CA TYR A 104 -15.40 -12.39 -15.60
C TYR A 104 -16.50 -13.45 -15.40
N GLU A 105 -17.54 -13.41 -16.23
CA GLU A 105 -18.77 -14.20 -16.08
C GLU A 105 -18.49 -15.70 -16.30
N LYS A 106 -17.65 -16.03 -17.29
CA LYS A 106 -17.29 -17.42 -17.61
C LYS A 106 -16.50 -18.09 -16.50
N GLU A 107 -15.57 -17.36 -15.90
CA GLU A 107 -14.74 -17.81 -14.78
C GLU A 107 -15.44 -17.66 -13.42
N GLN A 108 -16.66 -17.11 -13.40
CA GLN A 108 -17.45 -16.79 -12.20
C GLN A 108 -16.66 -15.97 -11.16
N LEU A 109 -15.82 -15.06 -11.66
CA LEU A 109 -14.87 -14.28 -10.89
C LEU A 109 -15.24 -12.81 -10.91
N LYS A 110 -15.24 -12.18 -9.74
CA LYS A 110 -15.35 -10.73 -9.57
C LYS A 110 -14.15 -10.21 -8.77
N LEU A 111 -13.52 -9.16 -9.29
CA LEU A 111 -12.34 -8.53 -8.69
C LEU A 111 -12.73 -7.17 -8.15
N GLY A 112 -12.41 -6.88 -6.89
CA GLY A 112 -12.35 -5.50 -6.39
C GLY A 112 -10.98 -4.92 -6.69
N LEU A 113 -10.97 -3.78 -7.36
CA LEU A 113 -9.78 -3.09 -7.83
C LEU A 113 -9.56 -1.80 -7.05
N THR A 114 -8.31 -1.57 -6.66
CA THR A 114 -7.91 -0.26 -6.16
C THR A 114 -7.80 0.75 -7.30
N GLU A 115 -7.59 2.02 -6.96
CA GLU A 115 -7.44 3.08 -7.97
C GLU A 115 -6.17 2.92 -8.80
N ASN A 116 -5.16 2.26 -8.23
CA ASN A 116 -3.95 1.83 -8.91
C ASN A 116 -4.05 0.44 -9.58
N ASN A 117 -5.28 -0.07 -9.79
CA ASN A 117 -5.55 -1.35 -10.44
C ASN A 117 -4.96 -2.58 -9.72
N LEU A 118 -4.70 -2.49 -8.42
CA LEU A 118 -4.33 -3.65 -7.60
C LEU A 118 -5.60 -4.42 -7.25
N VAL A 119 -5.58 -5.74 -7.36
CA VAL A 119 -6.69 -6.59 -6.92
C VAL A 119 -6.65 -6.66 -5.40
N TYR A 120 -7.60 -6.03 -4.70
CA TYR A 120 -7.69 -6.12 -3.24
C TYR A 120 -8.79 -7.06 -2.76
N LYS A 121 -9.68 -7.47 -3.65
CA LYS A 121 -10.76 -8.41 -3.34
C LYS A 121 -10.93 -9.43 -4.46
N LEU A 122 -10.84 -10.71 -4.10
CA LEU A 122 -11.18 -11.83 -4.98
C LEU A 122 -12.55 -12.36 -4.55
N ARG A 123 -13.47 -12.54 -5.48
CA ARG A 123 -14.84 -12.99 -5.23
C ARG A 123 -15.19 -14.06 -6.26
N THR A 124 -15.58 -15.26 -5.84
CA THR A 124 -15.88 -16.37 -6.75
C THR A 124 -17.06 -17.20 -6.26
N VAL A 125 -17.85 -17.71 -7.20
CA VAL A 125 -18.85 -18.74 -6.92
C VAL A 125 -18.14 -20.10 -6.93
N GLU A 126 -18.21 -20.81 -5.81
CA GLU A 126 -17.60 -22.14 -5.65
C GLU A 126 -18.69 -23.22 -5.76
N SER A 127 -18.80 -23.85 -6.94
CA SER A 127 -19.84 -24.85 -7.21
C SER A 127 -19.77 -26.09 -6.31
N ASN A 128 -18.66 -26.33 -5.63
CA ASN A 128 -18.48 -27.43 -4.68
C ASN A 128 -18.95 -27.09 -3.26
N LEU A 129 -19.47 -25.87 -3.01
CA LEU A 129 -19.99 -25.42 -1.71
C LEU A 129 -21.49 -25.10 -1.71
N ASP A 130 -22.17 -25.30 -2.83
CA ASP A 130 -23.58 -24.93 -3.05
C ASP A 130 -24.58 -25.60 -2.10
N ASP A 131 -24.19 -26.72 -1.47
CA ASP A 131 -24.96 -27.44 -0.46
C ASP A 131 -24.44 -27.26 0.98
N VAL A 132 -23.32 -26.56 1.20
CA VAL A 132 -22.73 -26.34 2.52
C VAL A 132 -23.51 -25.30 3.29
N LYS A 133 -24.10 -25.71 4.41
CA LYS A 133 -25.02 -24.89 5.21
C LYS A 133 -24.31 -24.01 6.24
N GLN A 134 -24.99 -22.98 6.74
CA GLN A 134 -24.48 -22.12 7.82
C GLN A 134 -24.08 -22.91 9.07
N SER A 135 -24.91 -23.88 9.49
CA SER A 135 -24.68 -24.75 10.64
C SER A 135 -23.40 -25.57 10.49
N GLN A 136 -23.24 -26.23 9.33
CA GLN A 136 -22.04 -27.00 8.99
C GLN A 136 -20.79 -26.10 8.93
N THR A 137 -20.93 -24.89 8.38
CA THR A 137 -19.83 -23.92 8.32
C THR A 137 -19.33 -23.58 9.72
N ARG A 138 -20.24 -23.36 10.69
CA ARG A 138 -19.87 -23.10 12.09
C ARG A 138 -19.24 -24.31 12.78
N GLU A 139 -19.68 -25.52 12.44
CA GLU A 139 -19.08 -26.76 12.95
C GLU A 139 -17.63 -26.92 12.45
N ILE A 140 -17.37 -26.57 11.19
CA ILE A 140 -16.07 -26.79 10.54
C ILE A 140 -15.07 -25.67 10.85
N LEU A 141 -15.47 -24.40 10.69
CA LEU A 141 -14.59 -23.23 10.83
C LEU A 141 -14.73 -22.52 12.19
N GLY A 142 -15.71 -22.91 13.00
CA GLY A 142 -16.06 -22.20 14.22
C GLY A 142 -16.96 -20.99 13.96
N ALA A 143 -17.25 -20.25 15.04
CA ALA A 143 -18.05 -19.04 14.96
C ALA A 143 -17.32 -17.95 14.15
N PRO A 144 -18.02 -17.22 13.26
CA PRO A 144 -17.42 -16.09 12.54
C PRO A 144 -17.16 -14.93 13.50
N ASP A 145 -16.10 -14.16 13.22
CA ASP A 145 -15.75 -12.95 13.97
C ASP A 145 -16.80 -11.85 13.81
N LYS A 146 -17.47 -11.81 12.65
CA LYS A 146 -18.55 -10.87 12.38
C LYS A 146 -19.63 -11.51 11.50
N LEU A 147 -20.88 -11.21 11.83
CA LEU A 147 -22.02 -11.45 10.95
C LEU A 147 -22.29 -10.17 10.15
N GLY A 148 -22.33 -10.30 8.83
CA GLY A 148 -22.71 -9.25 7.91
C GLY A 148 -24.05 -9.54 7.24
N GLN A 149 -24.65 -8.49 6.68
CA GLN A 149 -25.73 -8.61 5.71
C GLN A 149 -25.33 -7.85 4.46
N LEU A 150 -25.55 -8.47 3.31
CA LEU A 150 -25.43 -7.82 2.01
C LEU A 150 -26.75 -8.08 1.27
N ASP A 151 -27.54 -7.03 1.08
CA ASP A 151 -28.91 -7.13 0.55
C ASP A 151 -29.73 -8.17 1.36
N GLU A 152 -30.34 -9.17 0.72
CA GLU A 152 -31.11 -10.23 1.38
C GLU A 152 -30.27 -11.45 1.78
N GLN A 153 -28.94 -11.34 1.83
CA GLN A 153 -28.02 -12.44 2.10
C GLN A 153 -27.28 -12.27 3.43
N THR A 154 -27.09 -13.37 4.14
CA THR A 154 -26.21 -13.43 5.32
C THR A 154 -24.76 -13.59 4.89
N ALA A 155 -23.83 -12.93 5.57
CA ALA A 155 -22.39 -13.10 5.37
C ALA A 155 -21.69 -13.53 6.66
N PHE A 156 -20.89 -14.59 6.62
CA PHE A 156 -19.97 -14.95 7.70
C PHE A 156 -18.59 -14.39 7.38
N VAL A 157 -18.04 -13.60 8.31
CA VAL A 157 -16.75 -12.94 8.14
C VAL A 157 -15.76 -13.52 9.15
N TYR A 158 -14.65 -14.03 8.62
CA TYR A 158 -13.54 -14.61 9.38
C TYR A 158 -12.28 -13.75 9.19
N LYS A 159 -11.74 -13.21 10.28
CA LYS A 159 -10.47 -12.49 10.32
C LYS A 159 -9.34 -13.52 10.41
N LEU A 160 -8.62 -13.71 9.31
CA LEU A 160 -7.64 -14.79 9.22
C LEU A 160 -6.28 -14.40 9.83
N ASN A 161 -5.85 -13.17 9.58
CA ASN A 161 -4.64 -12.54 10.12
C ASN A 161 -4.73 -11.02 9.94
N ASP A 162 -3.62 -10.28 10.09
CA ASP A 162 -3.58 -8.81 9.96
C ASP A 162 -3.78 -8.31 8.52
N GLU A 163 -3.56 -9.15 7.52
CA GLU A 163 -3.66 -8.78 6.10
C GLU A 163 -4.97 -9.24 5.45
N TYR A 164 -5.51 -10.40 5.83
CA TYR A 164 -6.58 -11.05 5.08
C TYR A 164 -7.83 -11.35 5.89
N GLN A 165 -8.96 -11.28 5.19
CA GLN A 165 -10.28 -11.66 5.67
C GLN A 165 -10.95 -12.59 4.66
N LEU A 166 -11.58 -13.66 5.15
CA LEU A 166 -12.47 -14.52 4.38
C LEU A 166 -13.92 -14.12 4.65
N THR A 167 -14.73 -14.05 3.60
CA THR A 167 -16.17 -13.85 3.69
C THR A 167 -16.89 -14.95 2.93
N LEU A 168 -17.83 -15.61 3.59
CA LEU A 168 -18.73 -16.59 3.00
C LEU A 168 -20.11 -15.96 2.91
N LEU A 169 -20.61 -15.77 1.69
CA LEU A 169 -21.92 -15.20 1.43
C LEU A 169 -22.92 -16.33 1.18
N PHE A 170 -24.02 -16.32 1.91
CA PHE A 170 -25.04 -17.35 1.83
C PHE A 170 -26.14 -16.95 0.84
N SER A 171 -26.80 -17.93 0.23
CA SER A 171 -27.80 -17.73 -0.82
C SER A 171 -28.96 -16.82 -0.40
N SER A 172 -29.29 -16.79 0.88
CA SER A 172 -30.33 -15.94 1.47
C SER A 172 -30.04 -15.63 2.95
N SER A 173 -30.92 -14.82 3.54
CA SER A 173 -30.95 -14.48 4.97
C SER A 173 -31.71 -15.50 5.81
N GLU A 174 -32.31 -16.51 5.16
CA GLU A 174 -33.01 -17.60 5.85
C GLU A 174 -32.06 -18.40 6.74
N ASN A 175 -32.64 -19.01 7.77
CA ASN A 175 -31.89 -19.83 8.69
C ASN A 175 -31.31 -21.04 7.94
N ASP A 176 -30.01 -21.26 8.11
CA ASP A 176 -29.30 -22.38 7.52
C ASP A 176 -29.24 -22.39 5.97
N ALA A 177 -29.19 -21.22 5.34
CA ALA A 177 -28.91 -21.09 3.91
C ALA A 177 -27.55 -21.70 3.52
N SER A 178 -27.35 -22.06 2.25
CA SER A 178 -26.06 -22.58 1.76
C SER A 178 -25.14 -21.50 1.22
N ILE A 179 -23.83 -21.78 1.17
CA ILE A 179 -22.84 -20.86 0.63
C ILE A 179 -23.12 -20.66 -0.87
N ALA A 180 -23.38 -19.42 -1.26
CA ALA A 180 -23.47 -19.03 -2.66
C ALA A 180 -22.11 -18.56 -3.19
N GLU A 181 -21.26 -18.06 -2.29
CA GLU A 181 -20.11 -17.30 -2.72
C GLU A 181 -19.02 -17.17 -1.67
N VAL A 182 -17.79 -17.01 -2.16
CA VAL A 182 -16.59 -16.90 -1.33
C VAL A 182 -15.79 -15.68 -1.77
N ALA A 183 -15.37 -14.88 -0.80
CA ALA A 183 -14.51 -13.74 -1.05
C ALA A 183 -13.29 -13.68 -0.11
N VAL A 184 -12.14 -13.32 -0.66
CA VAL A 184 -10.91 -13.00 0.07
C VAL A 184 -10.60 -11.53 -0.12
N LEU A 185 -10.34 -10.83 0.98
CA LEU A 185 -10.09 -9.40 1.02
C LEU A 185 -8.71 -9.13 1.61
N HIS A 186 -7.91 -8.31 0.92
CA HIS A 186 -6.73 -7.66 1.49
C HIS A 186 -7.18 -6.43 2.28
N LYS A 187 -7.15 -6.55 3.61
CA LYS A 187 -7.69 -5.56 4.55
C LYS A 187 -7.05 -4.18 4.44
N PRO A 188 -5.71 -4.03 4.36
CA PRO A 188 -5.08 -2.71 4.25
C PRO A 188 -5.60 -1.92 3.05
N SER A 189 -5.60 -2.53 1.85
CA SER A 189 -6.13 -1.88 0.65
C SER A 189 -7.62 -1.56 0.76
N ALA A 190 -8.42 -2.45 1.37
CA ALA A 190 -9.85 -2.21 1.55
C ALA A 190 -10.14 -1.04 2.50
N GLU A 191 -9.37 -0.91 3.58
CA GLU A 191 -9.47 0.19 4.54
C GLU A 191 -9.11 1.52 3.87
N ILE A 192 -8.04 1.55 3.08
CA ILE A 192 -7.65 2.75 2.32
C ILE A 192 -8.72 3.15 1.31
N GLN A 193 -9.30 2.22 0.57
CA GLN A 193 -10.39 2.51 -0.37
C GLN A 193 -11.59 3.14 0.35
N ALA A 194 -11.99 2.59 1.50
CA ALA A 194 -13.08 3.16 2.29
C ALA A 194 -12.79 4.57 2.81
N VAL A 195 -11.53 4.86 3.19
CA VAL A 195 -11.12 6.22 3.58
C VAL A 195 -11.25 7.17 2.38
N ILE A 196 -10.73 6.81 1.21
CA ILE A 196 -10.77 7.64 -0.01
C ILE A 196 -12.21 7.91 -0.46
N GLU A 197 -13.08 6.90 -0.44
CA GLU A 197 -14.51 7.03 -0.75
C GLU A 197 -15.22 8.01 0.20
N GLY A 198 -14.78 8.05 1.46
CA GLY A 198 -15.31 8.97 2.46
C GLY A 198 -14.72 10.38 2.41
N MET A 199 -13.68 10.65 1.60
CA MET A 199 -13.03 11.95 1.51
C MET A 199 -13.78 12.93 0.60
N GLN A 200 -13.94 14.16 1.07
CA GLN A 200 -14.33 15.31 0.26
C GLN A 200 -13.17 15.73 -0.65
N LEU A 201 -13.49 16.47 -1.70
CA LEU A 201 -12.49 16.87 -2.69
C LEU A 201 -11.35 17.70 -2.08
N ASP A 202 -11.66 18.65 -1.19
CA ASP A 202 -10.65 19.44 -0.48
C ASP A 202 -9.73 18.57 0.39
N GLU A 203 -10.27 17.51 1.03
CA GLU A 203 -9.45 16.55 1.78
C GLU A 203 -8.50 15.81 0.83
N LYS A 204 -8.98 15.40 -0.35
CA LYS A 204 -8.16 14.71 -1.35
C LYS A 204 -7.06 15.62 -1.88
N LEU A 205 -7.39 16.82 -2.34
CA LEU A 205 -6.43 17.80 -2.84
C LEU A 205 -5.42 18.21 -1.78
N GLY A 206 -5.86 18.38 -0.53
CA GLY A 206 -4.98 18.66 0.61
C GLY A 206 -3.90 17.60 0.79
N GLN A 207 -4.23 16.31 0.65
CA GLN A 207 -3.24 15.23 0.78
C GLN A 207 -2.07 15.33 -0.21
N LEU A 208 -2.28 15.91 -1.39
CA LEU A 208 -1.24 16.10 -2.41
C LEU A 208 -0.25 17.23 -2.03
N ILE A 209 -0.45 17.94 -0.92
CA ILE A 209 0.33 19.12 -0.55
C ILE A 209 1.24 18.83 0.63
N LEU A 210 2.52 19.16 0.46
CA LEU A 210 3.47 19.25 1.56
C LEU A 210 4.02 20.68 1.63
N MET A 211 3.74 21.38 2.73
CA MET A 211 4.05 22.81 2.85
C MET A 211 5.01 23.12 3.99
N GLY A 212 5.78 24.20 3.90
CA GLY A 212 6.63 24.62 5.02
C GLY A 212 5.96 25.61 5.97
N VAL A 213 6.47 25.68 7.22
CA VAL A 213 6.04 26.68 8.22
C VAL A 213 7.05 27.84 8.27
N ARG A 214 6.58 29.08 8.42
CA ARG A 214 7.43 30.28 8.35
C ARG A 214 8.36 30.46 9.55
N GLY A 215 7.92 30.11 10.75
CA GLY A 215 8.64 30.39 11.99
C GLY A 215 8.75 29.21 12.95
N PRO A 216 9.33 29.43 14.14
CA PRO A 216 9.51 28.40 15.17
C PRO A 216 8.23 28.08 15.96
N GLN A 217 7.10 28.66 15.58
CA GLN A 217 5.80 28.42 16.21
C GLN A 217 4.75 28.23 15.14
N LEU A 218 3.70 27.47 15.46
CA LEU A 218 2.56 27.30 14.58
C LEU A 218 1.82 28.64 14.48
N ASP A 219 1.91 29.28 13.30
CA ASP A 219 1.14 30.48 13.01
C ASP A 219 -0.30 30.15 12.58
N SER A 220 -1.18 31.14 12.63
CA SER A 220 -2.60 30.96 12.30
C SER A 220 -2.83 30.53 10.85
N VAL A 221 -1.95 30.92 9.93
CA VAL A 221 -2.10 30.58 8.50
C VAL A 221 -1.79 29.11 8.28
N ALA A 222 -0.67 28.62 8.81
CA ALA A 222 -0.34 27.19 8.78
C ALA A 222 -1.42 26.35 9.49
N LYS A 223 -1.96 26.83 10.61
CA LYS A 223 -3.08 26.16 11.29
C LYS A 223 -4.32 26.05 10.38
N THR A 224 -4.70 27.10 9.67
CA THR A 224 -5.80 27.07 8.68
C THR A 224 -5.52 26.08 7.55
N PHE A 225 -4.29 26.00 7.03
CA PHE A 225 -3.97 25.00 6.00
C PHE A 225 -4.12 23.56 6.51
N ILE A 226 -3.74 23.29 7.75
CA ILE A 226 -3.90 21.98 8.38
C ILE A 226 -5.39 21.66 8.60
N GLN A 227 -6.14 22.59 9.19
CA GLN A 227 -7.52 22.34 9.64
C GLN A 227 -8.56 22.41 8.52
N ASP A 228 -8.42 23.39 7.63
CA ASP A 228 -9.46 23.75 6.66
C ASP A 228 -9.09 23.35 5.24
N ARG A 229 -7.78 23.22 4.93
CA ARG A 229 -7.28 22.76 3.62
C ARG A 229 -6.65 21.37 3.65
N HIS A 230 -6.67 20.72 4.81
CA HIS A 230 -6.31 19.32 5.00
C HIS A 230 -4.96 18.92 4.37
N VAL A 231 -3.95 19.80 4.47
CA VAL A 231 -2.63 19.54 3.86
C VAL A 231 -2.06 18.21 4.32
N GLY A 232 -1.49 17.44 3.39
CA GLY A 232 -1.01 16.08 3.63
C GLY A 232 0.25 16.02 4.49
N GLY A 233 1.03 17.10 4.53
CA GLY A 233 2.23 17.18 5.34
C GLY A 233 2.89 18.54 5.45
N ILE A 234 3.93 18.57 6.28
CA ILE A 234 4.73 19.73 6.65
C ILE A 234 6.22 19.45 6.44
N ILE A 235 6.97 20.38 5.85
CA ILE A 235 8.44 20.38 5.83
C ILE A 235 8.99 21.45 6.80
N LEU A 236 9.94 21.04 7.63
CA LEU A 236 10.62 21.91 8.58
C LEU A 236 12.06 22.18 8.14
N PHE A 237 12.47 23.43 8.29
CA PHE A 237 13.80 23.94 7.97
C PHE A 237 14.50 24.43 9.24
N THR A 238 15.78 24.80 9.12
CA THR A 238 16.57 25.34 10.25
C THR A 238 15.89 26.49 11.00
N ARG A 239 15.09 27.32 10.31
CA ARG A 239 14.32 28.42 10.93
C ARG A 239 13.26 27.95 11.94
N ASN A 240 12.84 26.70 11.85
CA ASN A 240 11.83 26.09 12.71
C ASN A 240 12.45 25.41 13.95
N PHE A 241 13.77 25.19 13.96
CA PHE A 241 14.51 24.45 14.99
C PHE A 241 15.44 25.37 15.81
N VAL A 242 14.88 26.10 16.78
CA VAL A 242 15.64 27.05 17.63
C VAL A 242 16.26 26.36 18.84
N SER A 243 15.47 25.56 19.57
CA SER A 243 15.92 24.76 20.71
C SER A 243 15.19 23.42 20.74
N VAL A 244 15.69 22.45 21.50
CA VAL A 244 15.06 21.12 21.64
C VAL A 244 13.61 21.25 22.11
N SER A 245 13.37 22.01 23.19
CA SER A 245 12.02 22.18 23.76
C SER A 245 11.07 22.92 22.84
N GLN A 246 11.52 23.98 22.17
CA GLN A 246 10.68 24.71 21.22
C GLN A 246 10.35 23.84 20.00
N SER A 247 11.30 23.07 19.50
CA SER A 247 11.09 22.22 18.33
C SER A 247 10.09 21.10 18.61
N LEU A 248 10.20 20.48 19.79
CA LEU A 248 9.23 19.51 20.29
C LEU A 248 7.83 20.13 20.39
N SER A 249 7.73 21.35 20.95
CA SER A 249 6.46 22.09 21.05
C SER A 249 5.84 22.33 19.67
N LEU A 250 6.62 22.85 18.70
CA LEU A 250 6.13 23.13 17.36
C LEU A 250 5.57 21.85 16.70
N ILE A 251 6.26 20.73 16.80
CA ILE A 251 5.82 19.47 16.18
C ILE A 251 4.56 18.94 16.86
N ASN A 252 4.48 19.02 18.19
CA ASN A 252 3.27 18.66 18.93
C ASN A 252 2.09 19.57 18.60
N ASP A 253 2.32 20.87 18.37
CA ASP A 253 1.28 21.83 17.97
C ASP A 253 0.76 21.52 16.55
N LEU A 254 1.64 21.11 15.62
CA LEU A 254 1.24 20.68 14.27
C LEU A 254 0.34 19.44 14.31
N LYS A 255 0.75 18.42 15.07
CA LYS A 255 -0.05 17.21 15.31
C LYS A 255 -1.39 17.53 15.96
N GLN A 256 -1.38 18.40 16.98
CA GLN A 256 -2.60 18.84 17.65
C GLN A 256 -3.56 19.55 16.69
N ALA A 257 -3.05 20.40 15.80
CA ALA A 257 -3.87 21.09 14.81
C ALA A 257 -4.60 20.10 13.88
N ASN A 258 -4.03 18.92 13.64
CA ASN A 258 -4.57 17.89 12.74
C ASN A 258 -5.49 16.86 13.45
N THR A 259 -5.73 16.95 14.76
CA THR A 259 -6.46 15.91 15.54
C THR A 259 -7.84 15.54 15.00
N ASN A 260 -8.52 16.43 14.26
CA ASN A 260 -9.85 16.18 13.69
C ASN A 260 -9.81 15.63 12.25
N ALA A 261 -8.63 15.51 11.63
CA ALA A 261 -8.49 15.02 10.28
C ALA A 261 -8.60 13.48 10.24
N LYS A 262 -9.03 12.95 9.08
CA LYS A 262 -9.13 11.50 8.85
C LYS A 262 -7.77 10.81 8.72
N THR A 263 -6.70 11.59 8.52
CA THR A 263 -5.38 11.08 8.18
C THR A 263 -4.30 11.91 8.88
N PRO A 264 -3.22 11.27 9.37
CA PRO A 264 -2.15 11.97 10.09
C PRO A 264 -1.26 12.78 9.15
N LEU A 265 -0.46 13.72 9.68
CA LEU A 265 0.46 14.53 8.87
C LEU A 265 1.76 13.78 8.57
N PHE A 266 2.28 13.92 7.35
CA PHE A 266 3.72 13.81 7.18
C PHE A 266 4.40 15.01 7.83
N ILE A 267 5.39 14.78 8.67
CA ILE A 267 6.21 15.84 9.27
C ILE A 267 7.67 15.53 8.93
N SER A 268 8.25 16.39 8.10
CA SER A 268 9.47 16.12 7.36
C SER A 268 10.55 17.17 7.55
N ALA A 269 11.79 16.82 7.19
CA ALA A 269 12.94 17.72 7.12
C ALA A 269 13.99 17.16 6.13
N ASP A 270 14.99 17.97 5.80
CA ASP A 270 16.22 17.53 5.13
C ASP A 270 17.33 17.20 6.14
N GLU A 271 17.23 16.06 6.83
CA GLU A 271 18.29 15.58 7.74
C GLU A 271 19.18 14.57 7.01
N GLU A 272 20.08 15.05 6.15
CA GLU A 272 20.99 14.21 5.35
C GLU A 272 22.23 13.80 6.16
N GLY A 273 22.64 14.65 7.11
CA GLY A 273 23.93 14.60 7.80
C GLY A 273 24.92 15.63 7.28
N GLY A 274 26.07 15.77 7.96
CA GLY A 274 27.11 16.72 7.58
C GLY A 274 26.62 18.18 7.51
N ARG A 275 26.76 18.82 6.35
CA ARG A 275 26.37 20.23 6.17
C ARG A 275 24.86 20.43 6.04
N VAL A 276 24.10 19.42 5.59
CA VAL A 276 22.64 19.47 5.47
C VAL A 276 22.01 18.73 6.65
N THR A 277 21.97 19.44 7.77
CA THR A 277 21.31 19.03 9.02
C THR A 277 20.37 20.15 9.43
N ARG A 278 19.10 19.83 9.69
CA ARG A 278 18.07 20.78 10.15
C ARG A 278 17.79 20.67 11.63
N LEU A 279 18.00 19.50 12.22
CA LEU A 279 17.68 19.24 13.62
C LEU A 279 18.34 20.27 14.58
N PRO A 280 17.75 20.51 15.77
CA PRO A 280 18.18 21.58 16.67
C PRO A 280 19.65 21.48 17.06
N LYS A 281 20.31 22.64 17.24
CA LYS A 281 21.75 22.74 17.58
C LYS A 281 22.19 21.98 18.84
N GLY A 282 21.26 21.57 19.71
CA GLY A 282 21.56 20.74 20.89
C GLY A 282 21.94 19.29 20.55
N LEU A 283 21.71 18.85 19.32
CA LEU A 283 22.10 17.53 18.84
C LEU A 283 23.44 17.57 18.09
N VAL A 284 24.27 16.56 18.33
CA VAL A 284 25.50 16.31 17.57
C VAL A 284 25.09 15.87 16.16
N LYS A 285 25.72 16.45 15.14
CA LYS A 285 25.48 16.09 13.73
C LYS A 285 26.05 14.71 13.42
N THR A 286 25.41 14.00 12.50
CA THR A 286 26.00 12.78 11.91
C THR A 286 27.04 13.14 10.83
N PRO A 287 27.96 12.22 10.49
CA PRO A 287 28.90 12.42 9.38
C PRO A 287 28.21 12.74 8.06
N SER A 288 28.93 13.39 7.15
CA SER A 288 28.51 13.59 5.77
C SER A 288 28.45 12.26 5.00
N ASN A 289 27.65 12.21 3.95
CA ASN A 289 27.58 11.03 3.08
C ASN A 289 28.95 10.71 2.46
N ARG A 290 29.77 11.73 2.15
CA ARG A 290 31.14 11.53 1.67
C ARG A 290 32.02 10.77 2.66
N GLU A 291 31.94 11.10 3.94
CA GLU A 291 32.68 10.39 4.99
C GLU A 291 32.25 8.91 5.04
N LEU A 292 30.95 8.64 4.92
CA LEU A 292 30.43 7.27 4.87
C LEU A 292 30.87 6.50 3.63
N GLY A 293 30.88 7.13 2.46
CA GLY A 293 31.39 6.51 1.24
C GLY A 293 32.88 6.22 1.31
N ASN A 294 33.68 7.13 1.89
CA ASN A 294 35.12 6.96 2.08
C ASN A 294 35.46 5.85 3.09
N ALA A 295 34.61 5.62 4.08
CA ALA A 295 34.81 4.57 5.08
C ALA A 295 34.66 3.14 4.50
N LYS A 296 34.11 2.98 3.29
CA LYS A 296 33.99 1.71 2.53
C LYS A 296 33.38 0.54 3.32
N ASN A 297 32.57 0.84 4.34
CA ASN A 297 31.81 -0.13 5.10
C ASN A 297 30.33 0.26 5.06
N GLY A 298 29.55 -0.47 4.25
CA GLY A 298 28.13 -0.19 4.04
C GLY A 298 27.30 -0.22 5.32
N LYS A 299 27.76 -0.93 6.36
CA LYS A 299 27.09 -0.94 7.67
C LYS A 299 27.06 0.45 8.30
N TYR A 300 28.07 1.29 8.10
CA TYR A 300 28.06 2.64 8.67
C TYR A 300 26.95 3.52 8.08
N ALA A 301 26.60 3.33 6.81
CA ALA A 301 25.47 4.05 6.22
C ALA A 301 24.14 3.60 6.83
N TYR A 302 23.98 2.30 7.13
CA TYR A 302 22.83 1.79 7.90
C TYR A 302 22.81 2.38 9.32
N ASP A 303 23.92 2.31 10.05
CA ASP A 303 24.01 2.77 11.44
C ASP A 303 23.73 4.29 11.53
N VAL A 304 24.21 5.08 10.56
CA VAL A 304 23.86 6.51 10.47
C VAL A 304 22.40 6.72 10.10
N GLY A 305 21.84 5.94 9.17
CA GLY A 305 20.42 6.00 8.82
C GLY A 305 19.54 5.69 10.03
N GLU A 306 19.87 4.65 10.80
CA GLU A 306 19.18 4.31 12.05
C GLU A 306 19.25 5.46 13.05
N LEU A 307 20.42 6.06 13.25
CA LEU A 307 20.59 7.17 14.18
C LEU A 307 19.84 8.44 13.73
N ILE A 308 19.82 8.76 12.43
CA ILE A 308 19.00 9.85 11.87
C ILE A 308 17.52 9.56 12.14
N GLY A 309 17.06 8.34 11.82
CA GLY A 309 15.69 7.91 12.07
C GLY A 309 15.29 8.06 13.53
N ARG A 310 16.12 7.59 14.47
CA ARG A 310 15.91 7.74 15.93
C ARG A 310 15.83 9.19 16.35
N LYS A 311 16.75 10.04 15.86
CA LYS A 311 16.73 11.47 16.19
C LYS A 311 15.45 12.13 15.70
N MET A 312 15.02 11.83 14.48
CA MET A 312 13.81 12.41 13.88
C MET A 312 12.53 11.93 14.58
N SER A 313 12.40 10.62 14.81
CA SER A 313 11.22 10.03 15.46
C SER A 313 11.09 10.48 16.93
N ALA A 314 12.20 10.71 17.64
CA ALA A 314 12.18 11.26 19.00
C ALA A 314 11.50 12.64 19.08
N PHE A 315 11.57 13.45 18.03
CA PHE A 315 10.83 14.72 17.94
C PHE A 315 9.43 14.56 17.34
N GLY A 316 9.10 13.37 16.83
CA GLY A 316 7.82 13.08 16.18
C GLY A 316 7.80 13.36 14.68
N LEU A 317 8.96 13.55 14.02
CA LEU A 317 9.06 13.55 12.56
C LEU A 317 8.99 12.12 12.03
N ASN A 318 8.39 11.95 10.86
CA ASN A 318 8.08 10.64 10.29
C ASN A 318 8.49 10.49 8.81
N MET A 319 9.05 11.53 8.20
CA MET A 319 9.56 11.50 6.83
C MET A 319 10.87 12.28 6.74
N ASN A 320 11.84 11.78 6.00
CA ASN A 320 13.11 12.46 5.79
C ASN A 320 13.42 12.54 4.30
N PHE A 321 13.76 13.73 3.82
CA PHE A 321 14.28 13.92 2.46
C PHE A 321 15.76 13.53 2.43
N ALA A 322 16.02 12.24 2.58
CA ALA A 322 17.33 11.59 2.50
C ALA A 322 17.10 10.09 2.22
N PRO A 323 18.08 9.34 1.68
CA PRO A 323 19.42 9.78 1.29
C PRO A 323 19.48 10.52 -0.04
N VAL A 324 20.60 11.21 -0.27
CA VAL A 324 20.98 11.71 -1.59
C VAL A 324 21.62 10.56 -2.39
N LEU A 325 21.00 10.20 -3.50
CA LEU A 325 21.46 9.16 -4.43
C LEU A 325 22.15 9.73 -5.68
N ASP A 326 22.41 11.04 -5.70
CA ASP A 326 23.16 11.67 -6.77
C ASP A 326 24.62 11.19 -6.78
N VAL A 327 25.11 10.79 -7.95
CA VAL A 327 26.52 10.42 -8.16
C VAL A 327 27.32 11.69 -8.46
N ASP A 328 28.28 12.04 -7.61
CA ASP A 328 29.10 13.26 -7.73
C ASP A 328 30.15 13.14 -8.85
N SER A 329 29.68 13.01 -10.09
CA SER A 329 30.50 12.79 -11.29
C SER A 329 31.12 14.07 -11.85
N ASN A 330 30.52 15.23 -11.57
CA ASN A 330 31.03 16.53 -11.99
C ASN A 330 31.71 17.25 -10.81
N PRO A 331 33.05 17.41 -10.80
CA PRO A 331 33.75 18.07 -9.70
C PRO A 331 33.44 19.57 -9.57
N ASN A 332 32.80 20.17 -10.57
CA ASN A 332 32.34 21.56 -10.53
C ASN A 332 30.87 21.69 -10.10
N ASN A 333 30.22 20.60 -9.65
CA ASN A 333 28.85 20.65 -9.18
C ASN A 333 28.75 21.54 -7.93
N PRO A 334 27.94 22.62 -7.97
CA PRO A 334 27.87 23.57 -6.85
C PRO A 334 26.95 23.11 -5.70
N VAL A 335 26.16 22.04 -5.90
CA VAL A 335 25.04 21.67 -5.02
C VAL A 335 25.26 20.36 -4.28
N ILE A 336 25.82 19.34 -4.94
CA ILE A 336 25.93 17.97 -4.41
C ILE A 336 27.21 17.81 -3.56
N GLY A 337 28.37 17.63 -4.17
CA GLY A 337 29.65 17.53 -3.46
C GLY A 337 29.65 16.49 -2.33
N ASP A 338 29.88 16.93 -1.10
CA ASP A 338 29.95 16.07 0.09
C ASP A 338 28.59 15.47 0.53
N ARG A 339 27.48 15.93 -0.06
CA ARG A 339 26.15 15.32 0.11
C ARG A 339 26.03 13.97 -0.59
N SER A 340 26.88 13.70 -1.58
CA SER A 340 26.98 12.37 -2.20
C SER A 340 27.99 11.49 -1.47
N TYR A 341 27.74 10.19 -1.48
CA TYR A 341 28.69 9.17 -1.02
C TYR A 341 29.94 9.10 -1.88
N GLY A 342 29.89 9.50 -3.14
CA GLY A 342 31.01 9.27 -4.05
C GLY A 342 30.71 9.64 -5.50
N ASN A 343 31.73 9.49 -6.32
CA ASN A 343 31.63 9.58 -7.79
C ASN A 343 31.45 8.20 -8.46
N ASP A 344 31.34 7.13 -7.67
CA ASP A 344 31.09 5.77 -8.14
C ASP A 344 29.63 5.38 -7.88
N ALA A 345 28.91 5.05 -8.95
CA ALA A 345 27.48 4.75 -8.88
C ALA A 345 27.17 3.52 -8.02
N GLN A 346 28.05 2.50 -7.99
CA GLN A 346 27.85 1.30 -7.18
C GLN A 346 28.02 1.59 -5.68
N LEU A 347 29.01 2.42 -5.31
CA LEU A 347 29.20 2.90 -3.96
C LEU A 347 27.97 3.69 -3.48
N VAL A 348 27.51 4.65 -4.29
CA VAL A 348 26.33 5.47 -3.98
C VAL A 348 25.10 4.59 -3.81
N SER A 349 24.89 3.62 -4.69
CA SER A 349 23.76 2.68 -4.59
C SER A 349 23.80 1.88 -3.29
N LYS A 350 24.93 1.25 -2.99
CA LYS A 350 25.08 0.40 -1.79
C LYS A 350 24.93 1.19 -0.50
N ALA A 351 25.59 2.34 -0.39
CA ALA A 351 25.52 3.17 0.81
C ALA A 351 24.14 3.80 0.99
N GLY A 352 23.55 4.33 -0.08
CA GLY A 352 22.22 4.92 -0.06
C GLY A 352 21.15 3.93 0.39
N ILE A 353 21.13 2.71 -0.16
CA ILE A 353 20.17 1.66 0.24
C ILE A 353 20.32 1.29 1.72
N GLN A 354 21.55 1.25 2.23
CA GLN A 354 21.77 1.00 3.66
C GLN A 354 21.21 2.14 4.52
N GLN A 355 21.39 3.40 4.13
CA GLN A 355 20.80 4.53 4.85
C GLN A 355 19.26 4.54 4.79
N VAL A 356 18.67 4.20 3.63
CA VAL A 356 17.21 3.95 3.47
C VAL A 356 16.74 2.94 4.52
N ASN A 357 17.36 1.76 4.57
CA ASN A 357 16.98 0.70 5.50
C ASN A 357 17.16 1.09 6.96
N GLY A 358 18.23 1.83 7.27
CA GLY A 358 18.47 2.36 8.61
C GLY A 358 17.34 3.28 9.06
N MET A 359 16.94 4.25 8.25
CA MET A 359 15.84 5.17 8.58
C MET A 359 14.49 4.44 8.68
N ALA A 360 14.21 3.55 7.72
CA ALA A 360 12.98 2.77 7.72
C ALA A 360 12.84 1.87 8.95
N SER A 361 13.94 1.33 9.48
CA SER A 361 13.92 0.53 10.72
C SER A 361 13.42 1.31 11.95
N GLN A 362 13.40 2.65 11.86
CA GLN A 362 12.95 3.56 12.91
C GLN A 362 11.60 4.20 12.58
N HIS A 363 10.87 3.63 11.61
CA HIS A 363 9.56 4.13 11.13
C HIS A 363 9.61 5.57 10.60
N VAL A 364 10.78 6.01 10.11
CA VAL A 364 10.94 7.28 9.39
C VAL A 364 11.04 6.98 7.90
N ILE A 365 10.12 7.53 7.12
CA ILE A 365 10.04 7.32 5.67
C ILE A 365 11.24 7.97 4.98
N PRO A 366 12.15 7.18 4.36
CA PRO A 366 13.23 7.71 3.56
C PRO A 366 12.71 8.14 2.18
N VAL A 367 13.14 9.30 1.71
CA VAL A 367 12.83 9.79 0.35
C VAL A 367 14.14 9.98 -0.40
N VAL A 368 14.38 9.10 -1.37
CA VAL A 368 15.61 9.15 -2.18
C VAL A 368 15.55 10.30 -3.18
N LYS A 369 16.66 11.00 -3.37
CA LYS A 369 16.70 12.23 -4.19
C LYS A 369 18.06 12.48 -4.85
N HIS A 370 18.15 13.25 -5.94
CA HIS A 370 17.06 13.92 -6.64
C HIS A 370 16.89 13.25 -8.01
N PHE A 371 15.85 12.44 -8.18
CA PHE A 371 15.62 11.71 -9.42
C PHE A 371 15.46 12.71 -10.60
N PRO A 372 16.02 12.43 -11.80
CA PRO A 372 16.77 11.23 -12.22
C PRO A 372 18.30 11.28 -11.99
N GLY A 373 18.79 12.19 -11.17
CA GLY A 373 20.21 12.34 -10.79
C GLY A 373 20.74 13.73 -11.08
N HIS A 374 21.13 14.47 -10.04
CA HIS A 374 21.56 15.87 -10.10
C HIS A 374 23.10 16.02 -10.08
N GLY A 375 23.82 14.95 -9.79
CA GLY A 375 25.27 14.99 -9.47
C GLY A 375 26.21 15.39 -10.60
N ASP A 376 25.77 15.39 -11.86
CA ASP A 376 26.59 15.88 -12.98
C ASP A 376 26.33 17.35 -13.38
N THR A 377 25.37 18.04 -12.73
CA THR A 377 25.02 19.40 -13.13
C THR A 377 26.12 20.42 -12.78
N SER A 378 26.21 21.49 -13.58
CA SER A 378 27.13 22.62 -13.34
C SER A 378 26.40 23.91 -12.90
N VAL A 379 25.09 23.82 -12.68
CA VAL A 379 24.21 24.94 -12.36
C VAL A 379 23.38 24.57 -11.13
N ASP A 380 23.25 25.50 -10.20
CA ASP A 380 22.41 25.32 -9.02
C ASP A 380 20.92 25.51 -9.35
N SER A 381 20.10 24.47 -9.11
CA SER A 381 18.64 24.51 -9.31
C SER A 381 17.92 25.50 -8.40
N HIS A 382 18.53 25.93 -7.29
CA HIS A 382 18.00 27.04 -6.49
C HIS A 382 18.06 28.37 -7.23
N ILE A 383 18.93 28.47 -8.26
CA ILE A 383 19.19 29.71 -9.00
C ILE A 383 18.61 29.63 -10.41
N ASN A 384 18.97 28.61 -11.21
CA ASN A 384 18.59 28.46 -12.61
C ASN A 384 18.37 26.99 -12.95
N LEU A 385 17.66 26.70 -14.05
CA LEU A 385 17.37 25.34 -14.48
C LEU A 385 18.65 24.62 -14.98
N PRO A 386 19.11 23.55 -14.30
CA PRO A 386 20.23 22.74 -14.77
C PRO A 386 19.84 21.85 -15.94
N VAL A 387 20.82 21.51 -16.79
CA VAL A 387 20.63 20.66 -17.97
C VAL A 387 21.64 19.52 -17.94
N ILE A 388 21.17 18.30 -18.18
CA ILE A 388 22.00 17.12 -18.41
C ILE A 388 21.89 16.71 -19.87
N THR A 389 23.03 16.65 -20.55
CA THR A 389 23.15 16.41 -22.00
C THR A 389 23.66 15.00 -22.35
N HIS A 390 23.85 14.15 -21.33
CA HIS A 390 24.33 12.77 -21.52
C HIS A 390 23.30 11.90 -22.23
N ASN A 391 23.78 10.90 -22.97
CA ASN A 391 22.92 9.91 -23.63
C ASN A 391 22.28 8.94 -22.62
N LYS A 392 21.22 8.22 -23.06
CA LYS A 392 20.48 7.28 -22.19
C LYS A 392 21.35 6.17 -21.62
N GLU A 393 22.34 5.67 -22.35
CA GLU A 393 23.22 4.60 -21.88
C GLU A 393 24.08 5.04 -20.69
N ARG A 394 24.65 6.24 -20.77
CA ARG A 394 25.36 6.88 -19.66
C ARG A 394 24.43 7.07 -18.46
N LEU A 395 23.26 7.66 -18.69
CA LEU A 395 22.26 7.90 -17.64
C LEU A 395 21.86 6.61 -16.90
N LYS A 396 21.64 5.52 -17.65
CA LYS A 396 21.31 4.20 -17.08
C LYS A 396 22.42 3.61 -16.21
N ASN A 397 23.68 3.84 -16.58
CA ASN A 397 24.83 3.22 -15.91
C ASN A 397 25.40 4.07 -14.76
N VAL A 398 25.05 5.35 -14.67
CA VAL A 398 25.60 6.26 -13.64
C VAL A 398 24.48 6.91 -12.84
N GLU A 399 23.71 7.82 -13.44
CA GLU A 399 22.75 8.68 -12.71
C GLU A 399 21.53 7.89 -12.21
N LEU A 400 20.97 7.00 -13.05
CA LEU A 400 19.77 6.20 -12.74
C LEU A 400 20.07 4.94 -11.93
N LEU A 401 21.33 4.48 -11.91
CA LEU A 401 21.68 3.20 -11.31
C LEU A 401 21.35 3.14 -9.81
N PRO A 402 21.68 4.16 -8.98
CA PRO A 402 21.28 4.19 -7.57
C PRO A 402 19.78 4.14 -7.36
N PHE A 403 19.00 4.88 -8.16
CA PHE A 403 17.54 4.88 -8.04
C PHE A 403 16.94 3.54 -8.44
N LYS A 404 17.41 2.95 -9.54
CA LYS A 404 16.98 1.61 -9.96
C LYS A 404 17.22 0.58 -8.85
N GLN A 405 18.41 0.55 -8.25
CA GLN A 405 18.71 -0.38 -7.17
C GLN A 405 17.91 -0.09 -5.89
N ALA A 406 17.62 1.17 -5.59
CA ALA A 406 16.75 1.54 -4.46
C ALA A 406 15.29 1.09 -4.68
N ILE A 407 14.78 1.19 -5.91
CA ILE A 407 13.45 0.69 -6.30
C ILE A 407 13.39 -0.83 -6.22
N GLU A 408 14.39 -1.54 -6.75
CA GLU A 408 14.54 -3.00 -6.59
C GLU A 408 14.66 -3.39 -5.10
N GLY A 409 15.26 -2.51 -4.28
CA GLY A 409 15.33 -2.59 -2.82
C GLY A 409 14.05 -2.15 -2.09
N ARG A 410 12.96 -1.88 -2.82
CA ARG A 410 11.62 -1.51 -2.31
C ARG A 410 11.56 -0.19 -1.54
N VAL A 411 12.33 0.82 -1.94
CA VAL A 411 12.09 2.20 -1.46
C VAL A 411 10.66 2.63 -1.75
N ASN A 412 10.03 3.39 -0.86
CA ASN A 412 8.60 3.73 -0.97
C ASN A 412 8.34 5.17 -1.38
N ALA A 413 9.36 6.03 -1.41
CA ALA A 413 9.23 7.43 -1.81
C ALA A 413 10.46 7.93 -2.59
N VAL A 414 10.21 8.69 -3.66
CA VAL A 414 11.23 9.29 -4.53
C VAL A 414 10.92 10.77 -4.69
N MET A 415 11.94 11.62 -4.56
CA MET A 415 11.84 13.04 -4.89
C MET A 415 12.42 13.30 -6.28
N VAL A 416 11.68 14.03 -7.12
CA VAL A 416 12.07 14.40 -8.48
C VAL A 416 12.60 15.83 -8.51
N GLY A 417 13.84 15.99 -8.94
CA GLY A 417 14.51 17.28 -9.00
C GLY A 417 14.07 18.18 -10.16
N HIS A 418 14.47 19.45 -10.10
CA HIS A 418 14.24 20.43 -11.16
C HIS A 418 15.45 20.50 -12.10
N LEU A 419 15.47 19.66 -13.13
CA LEU A 419 16.51 19.62 -14.17
C LEU A 419 15.94 19.16 -15.52
N LEU A 420 16.51 19.64 -16.62
CA LEU A 420 16.26 19.11 -17.96
C LEU A 420 17.19 17.93 -18.22
N VAL A 421 16.65 16.88 -18.85
CA VAL A 421 17.43 15.69 -19.21
C VAL A 421 17.20 15.42 -20.69
N GLU A 422 18.06 15.98 -21.54
CA GLU A 422 17.83 16.10 -22.98
C GLU A 422 17.57 14.76 -23.67
N ALA A 423 18.23 13.70 -23.20
CA ALA A 423 18.06 12.36 -23.76
C ALA A 423 16.66 11.76 -23.53
N TYR A 424 15.89 12.28 -22.57
CA TYR A 424 14.52 11.85 -22.28
C TYR A 424 13.50 12.91 -22.66
N ASP A 425 13.64 14.11 -22.11
CA ASP A 425 12.77 15.25 -22.40
C ASP A 425 13.61 16.55 -22.44
N PRO A 426 13.89 17.09 -23.64
CA PRO A 426 14.69 18.30 -23.78
C PRO A 426 13.92 19.59 -23.51
N LYS A 427 12.62 19.53 -23.23
CA LYS A 427 11.76 20.72 -23.09
C LYS A 427 11.20 20.87 -21.69
N THR A 428 10.86 19.76 -21.04
CA THR A 428 10.14 19.76 -19.77
C THR A 428 11.06 19.33 -18.63
N PRO A 429 11.23 20.14 -17.58
CA PRO A 429 11.92 19.73 -16.37
C PRO A 429 11.37 18.42 -15.78
N ALA A 430 12.25 17.61 -15.21
CA ALA A 430 11.93 16.27 -14.72
C ALA A 430 10.74 16.22 -13.76
N SER A 431 10.63 17.19 -12.85
CA SER A 431 9.57 17.28 -11.83
C SER A 431 8.15 17.40 -12.38
N PHE A 432 7.98 17.71 -13.66
CA PHE A 432 6.66 17.73 -14.33
C PHE A 432 6.70 17.17 -15.76
N SER A 433 7.71 16.37 -16.09
CA SER A 433 7.76 15.65 -17.37
C SER A 433 7.08 14.28 -17.24
N LYS A 434 6.02 14.07 -18.02
CA LYS A 434 5.36 12.75 -18.12
C LYS A 434 6.34 11.67 -18.59
N ILE A 435 7.28 12.00 -19.49
CA ILE A 435 8.26 11.05 -20.00
C ILE A 435 9.19 10.56 -18.87
N ILE A 436 9.58 11.46 -17.96
CA ILE A 436 10.48 11.11 -16.86
C ILE A 436 9.73 10.45 -15.69
N ILE A 437 8.54 10.94 -15.34
CA ILE A 437 7.80 10.43 -14.18
C ILE A 437 6.97 9.19 -14.55
N GLN A 438 6.08 9.29 -15.54
CA GLN A 438 5.25 8.15 -15.93
C GLN A 438 6.09 7.13 -16.69
N ASP A 439 6.64 7.51 -17.85
CA ASP A 439 7.17 6.51 -18.78
C ASP A 439 8.51 5.91 -18.27
N LEU A 440 9.37 6.69 -17.60
CA LEU A 440 10.64 6.19 -17.06
C LEU A 440 10.53 5.68 -15.61
N LEU A 441 10.07 6.50 -14.66
CA LEU A 441 10.08 6.11 -13.24
C LEU A 441 8.99 5.06 -12.92
N ARG A 442 7.74 5.31 -13.32
CA ARG A 442 6.63 4.37 -13.02
C ARG A 442 6.65 3.17 -13.96
N ASP A 443 6.77 3.37 -15.27
CA ASP A 443 6.64 2.29 -16.24
C ASP A 443 7.96 1.55 -16.49
N GLU A 444 9.07 2.21 -16.83
CA GLU A 444 10.34 1.49 -17.11
C GLU A 444 11.00 0.95 -15.83
N LEU A 445 11.01 1.73 -14.74
CA LEU A 445 11.61 1.34 -13.46
C LEU A 445 10.62 0.67 -12.49
N GLN A 446 9.34 0.57 -12.85
CA GLN A 446 8.31 -0.12 -12.05
C GLN A 446 8.18 0.44 -10.62
N PHE A 447 8.23 1.77 -10.48
CA PHE A 447 8.07 2.43 -9.18
C PHE A 447 6.61 2.77 -8.88
N ASP A 448 6.03 2.03 -7.94
CA ASP A 448 4.64 2.20 -7.49
C ASP A 448 4.50 3.05 -6.21
N GLY A 449 5.62 3.49 -5.62
CA GLY A 449 5.62 4.32 -4.42
C GLY A 449 5.23 5.78 -4.67
N VAL A 450 5.37 6.59 -3.62
CA VAL A 450 5.02 8.02 -3.63
C VAL A 450 6.09 8.82 -4.37
N VAL A 451 5.64 9.60 -5.36
CA VAL A 451 6.50 10.56 -6.09
C VAL A 451 6.27 11.96 -5.55
N ILE A 452 7.33 12.62 -5.12
CA ILE A 452 7.29 13.97 -4.53
C ILE A 452 8.09 14.90 -5.43
N THR A 453 7.60 16.11 -5.71
CA THR A 453 8.42 17.13 -6.38
C THR A 453 9.48 17.67 -5.42
N ASP A 454 10.62 18.12 -5.94
CA ASP A 454 11.44 19.11 -5.22
C ASP A 454 10.64 20.42 -5.03
N ASP A 455 11.16 21.37 -4.24
CA ASP A 455 10.41 22.56 -3.84
C ASP A 455 10.05 23.44 -5.04
N LEU A 456 8.75 23.52 -5.36
CA LEU A 456 8.23 24.19 -6.55
C LEU A 456 8.45 25.71 -6.55
N VAL A 457 8.87 26.29 -5.42
CA VAL A 457 9.26 27.71 -5.34
C VAL A 457 10.78 27.92 -5.44
N MET A 458 11.53 26.93 -5.92
CA MET A 458 12.94 27.09 -6.29
C MET A 458 13.11 27.90 -7.58
N GLY A 459 14.23 28.61 -7.71
CA GLY A 459 14.50 29.52 -8.82
C GLY A 459 14.48 28.86 -10.21
N ALA A 460 14.82 27.57 -10.33
CA ALA A 460 14.69 26.82 -11.58
C ALA A 460 13.26 26.80 -12.11
N ILE A 461 12.25 26.81 -11.23
CA ILE A 461 10.84 26.74 -11.59
C ILE A 461 10.21 28.13 -11.55
N GLU A 462 10.26 28.82 -10.40
CA GLU A 462 9.54 30.07 -10.16
C GLU A 462 9.84 31.17 -11.20
N LYS A 463 11.06 31.21 -11.74
CA LYS A 463 11.46 32.22 -12.73
C LYS A 463 10.92 31.95 -14.14
N ASN A 464 10.57 30.71 -14.44
CA ASN A 464 10.35 30.23 -15.80
C ASN A 464 8.91 29.73 -16.04
N TYR A 465 8.18 29.38 -14.98
CA TYR A 465 6.87 28.73 -15.08
C TYR A 465 5.89 29.27 -14.05
N SER A 466 4.59 29.23 -14.37
CA SER A 466 3.56 29.51 -13.38
C SER A 466 3.37 28.31 -12.45
N ILE A 467 3.17 28.56 -11.15
CA ILE A 467 3.02 27.49 -10.15
C ILE A 467 1.80 26.61 -10.43
N GLY A 468 0.70 27.19 -10.91
CA GLY A 468 -0.53 26.46 -11.23
C GLY A 468 -0.34 25.49 -12.39
N GLU A 469 0.29 25.93 -13.49
CA GLU A 469 0.59 25.05 -14.62
C GLU A 469 1.54 23.92 -14.22
N VAL A 470 2.58 24.22 -13.44
CA VAL A 470 3.53 23.21 -12.95
C VAL A 470 2.84 22.20 -12.03
N ALA A 471 1.95 22.64 -11.15
CA ALA A 471 1.19 21.75 -10.28
C ALA A 471 0.32 20.78 -11.08
N ILE A 472 -0.45 21.30 -12.04
CA ILE A 472 -1.29 20.48 -12.93
C ILE A 472 -0.43 19.49 -13.71
N GLN A 473 0.64 19.95 -14.37
CA GLN A 473 1.52 19.10 -15.17
C GLN A 473 2.22 18.04 -14.32
N SER A 474 2.66 18.36 -13.10
CA SER A 474 3.27 17.40 -12.18
C SER A 474 2.31 16.26 -11.84
N ILE A 475 1.07 16.58 -11.46
CA ILE A 475 0.06 15.57 -11.10
C ILE A 475 -0.32 14.71 -12.32
N VAL A 476 -0.52 15.34 -13.49
CA VAL A 476 -0.77 14.64 -14.76
C VAL A 476 0.40 13.74 -15.16
N ALA A 477 1.63 14.20 -14.94
CA ALA A 477 2.85 13.44 -15.22
C ALA A 477 3.04 12.24 -14.30
N GLY A 478 2.36 12.20 -13.16
CA GLY A 478 2.39 11.08 -12.23
C GLY A 478 2.93 11.41 -10.85
N SER A 479 3.26 12.66 -10.52
CA SER A 479 3.63 13.04 -9.14
C SER A 479 2.44 12.90 -8.19
N ASP A 480 2.70 12.58 -6.93
CA ASP A 480 1.67 12.40 -5.90
C ASP A 480 1.66 13.54 -4.87
N ILE A 481 2.83 14.11 -4.55
CA ILE A 481 2.95 15.23 -3.61
C ILE A 481 3.69 16.40 -4.27
N LEU A 482 3.12 17.59 -4.11
CA LEU A 482 3.70 18.87 -4.51
C LEU A 482 4.29 19.56 -3.28
N LEU A 483 5.59 19.81 -3.32
CA LEU A 483 6.33 20.45 -2.24
C LEU A 483 6.36 21.97 -2.41
N VAL A 484 5.95 22.72 -1.38
CA VAL A 484 6.09 24.19 -1.31
C VAL A 484 6.64 24.58 0.07
N GLY A 485 7.95 24.75 0.17
CA GLY A 485 8.64 24.83 1.46
C GLY A 485 8.70 26.21 2.12
N HIS A 486 8.50 27.30 1.37
CA HIS A 486 8.89 28.64 1.85
C HIS A 486 7.75 29.67 1.98
N ARG A 487 6.65 29.52 1.24
CA ARG A 487 5.60 30.55 1.16
C ARG A 487 4.21 29.92 1.10
N TYR A 488 3.25 30.59 1.73
CA TYR A 488 1.84 30.17 1.78
C TYR A 488 1.05 30.54 0.52
N THR A 489 1.35 31.67 -0.13
CA THR A 489 0.61 32.12 -1.32
C THR A 489 0.64 31.09 -2.46
N PRO A 490 1.81 30.52 -2.83
CA PRO A 490 1.86 29.50 -3.89
C PRO A 490 1.08 28.23 -3.55
N VAL A 491 0.90 27.90 -2.26
CA VAL A 491 0.05 26.77 -1.83
C VAL A 491 -1.42 27.02 -2.19
N ASN A 492 -1.93 28.24 -2.00
CA ASN A 492 -3.29 28.56 -2.41
C ASN A 492 -3.45 28.57 -3.93
N GLU A 493 -2.49 29.16 -4.64
CA GLU A 493 -2.50 29.23 -6.11
C GLU A 493 -2.53 27.83 -6.74
N LEU A 494 -1.72 26.90 -6.23
CA LEU A 494 -1.67 25.53 -6.74
C LEU A 494 -2.98 24.77 -6.43
N LEU A 495 -3.55 24.94 -5.23
CA LEU A 495 -4.80 24.27 -4.86
C LEU A 495 -5.97 24.76 -5.72
N THR A 496 -6.05 26.07 -5.98
CA THR A 496 -7.03 26.64 -6.91
C THR A 496 -6.85 26.07 -8.31
N ALA A 497 -5.61 26.02 -8.82
CA ALA A 497 -5.33 25.49 -10.15
C ALA A 497 -5.71 24.00 -10.29
N LEU A 498 -5.45 23.17 -9.27
CA LEU A 498 -5.87 21.77 -9.28
C LEU A 498 -7.39 21.62 -9.25
N GLN A 499 -8.08 22.44 -8.46
CA GLN A 499 -9.54 22.47 -8.40
C GLN A 499 -10.16 22.87 -9.75
N ASP A 500 -9.62 23.90 -10.39
CA ASP A 500 -10.07 24.36 -11.71
C ASP A 500 -9.81 23.29 -12.78
N ALA A 501 -8.62 22.68 -12.78
CA ALA A 501 -8.26 21.60 -13.71
C ALA A 501 -9.16 20.35 -13.55
N LEU A 502 -9.64 20.06 -12.35
CA LEU A 502 -10.64 19.00 -12.11
C LEU A 502 -12.01 19.39 -12.68
N ASN A 503 -12.46 20.62 -12.42
CA ASN A 503 -13.74 21.12 -12.92
C ASN A 503 -13.78 21.15 -14.45
N GLU A 504 -12.64 21.45 -15.09
CA GLU A 504 -12.48 21.47 -16.55
C GLU A 504 -12.22 20.08 -17.15
N GLY A 505 -12.02 19.05 -16.34
CA GLY A 505 -11.73 17.69 -16.78
C GLY A 505 -10.31 17.47 -17.32
N VAL A 506 -9.40 18.43 -17.11
CA VAL A 506 -7.96 18.30 -17.42
C VAL A 506 -7.32 17.24 -16.51
N ILE A 507 -7.71 17.21 -15.24
CA ILE A 507 -7.38 16.15 -14.29
C ILE A 507 -8.65 15.38 -13.95
N THR A 508 -8.57 14.05 -13.94
CA THR A 508 -9.68 13.21 -13.47
C THR A 508 -9.60 13.01 -11.95
N GLU A 509 -10.73 12.91 -11.26
CA GLU A 509 -10.75 12.56 -9.83
C GLU A 509 -10.03 11.23 -9.55
N ARG A 510 -10.16 10.25 -10.45
CA ARG A 510 -9.42 8.99 -10.39
C ARG A 510 -7.91 9.22 -10.26
N ARG A 511 -7.33 10.16 -11.03
CA ARG A 511 -5.89 10.45 -10.96
C ARG A 511 -5.52 11.00 -9.59
N ILE A 512 -6.36 11.81 -8.98
CA ILE A 512 -6.18 12.29 -7.60
C ILE A 512 -6.27 11.12 -6.62
N ASN A 513 -7.30 10.28 -6.72
CA ASN A 513 -7.49 9.12 -5.83
C ASN A 513 -6.30 8.15 -5.89
N GLN A 514 -5.68 7.96 -7.06
CA GLN A 514 -4.46 7.15 -7.21
C GLN A 514 -3.30 7.68 -6.36
N SER A 515 -3.12 9.00 -6.33
CA SER A 515 -2.08 9.64 -5.52
C SER A 515 -2.43 9.60 -4.04
N VAL A 516 -3.68 9.89 -3.67
CA VAL A 516 -4.15 9.76 -2.29
C VAL A 516 -3.96 8.32 -1.80
N GLU A 517 -4.28 7.31 -2.59
CA GLU A 517 -4.05 5.90 -2.24
C GLU A 517 -2.58 5.63 -1.90
N ARG A 518 -1.63 6.02 -2.75
CA ARG A 518 -0.21 5.81 -2.46
C ARG A 518 0.22 6.51 -1.18
N ILE A 519 -0.27 7.72 -0.96
CA ILE A 519 0.02 8.52 0.24
C ILE A 519 -0.50 7.84 1.50
N LEU A 520 -1.74 7.36 1.49
CA LEU A 520 -2.34 6.71 2.66
C LEU A 520 -1.73 5.33 2.92
N LEU A 521 -1.45 4.55 1.88
CA LEU A 521 -0.71 3.29 2.01
C LEU A 521 0.68 3.52 2.62
N LEU A 522 1.38 4.58 2.21
CA LEU A 522 2.68 4.93 2.79
C LEU A 522 2.56 5.32 4.27
N LYS A 523 1.55 6.12 4.63
CA LYS A 523 1.26 6.47 6.04
C LYS A 523 0.98 5.22 6.87
N GLN A 524 0.15 4.31 6.35
CA GLN A 524 -0.19 3.06 7.02
C GLN A 524 1.03 2.14 7.17
N GLN A 525 1.82 1.96 6.11
CA GLN A 525 3.00 1.09 6.10
C GLN A 525 4.03 1.50 7.16
N TYR A 526 4.19 2.79 7.42
CA TYR A 526 5.13 3.32 8.41
C TYR A 526 4.49 3.60 9.77
N GLY A 527 3.22 3.25 9.98
CA GLY A 527 2.52 3.50 11.24
C GLY A 527 2.51 4.98 11.62
N VAL A 528 2.36 5.86 10.63
CA VAL A 528 2.37 7.31 10.86
C VAL A 528 1.17 7.68 11.71
N GLU A 529 1.42 8.38 12.82
CA GLU A 529 0.38 8.83 13.74
C GLU A 529 0.70 10.22 14.30
N ASP A 530 -0.34 11.02 14.57
CA ASP A 530 -0.22 12.35 15.18
C ASP A 530 -0.12 12.27 16.72
N ILE A 531 0.66 11.31 17.22
CA ILE A 531 0.97 11.19 18.65
C ILE A 531 2.01 12.24 19.07
N GLN A 532 1.65 13.02 20.07
CA GLN A 532 2.53 14.00 20.70
C GLN A 532 3.65 13.32 21.48
N GLN A 533 4.85 13.89 21.41
CA GLN A 533 6.04 13.40 22.11
C GLN A 533 6.24 14.17 23.42
N GLU A 534 6.46 13.47 24.53
CA GLU A 534 6.61 14.11 25.84
C GLU A 534 8.00 14.71 26.08
N LYS A 535 9.05 14.00 25.64
CA LYS A 535 10.44 14.39 25.86
C LYS A 535 11.37 13.80 24.80
N VAL A 536 12.54 14.42 24.64
CA VAL A 536 13.64 13.94 23.80
C VAL A 536 14.85 13.67 24.69
N ASP A 537 15.40 12.45 24.66
CA ASP A 537 16.65 12.12 25.37
C ASP A 537 17.88 12.57 24.56
N VAL A 538 18.19 13.86 24.66
CA VAL A 538 19.32 14.48 23.95
C VAL A 538 20.67 13.90 24.40
N VAL A 539 20.77 13.46 25.67
CA VAL A 539 22.03 12.94 26.21
C VAL A 539 22.34 11.60 25.56
N GLU A 540 21.36 10.68 25.53
CA GLU A 540 21.50 9.38 24.88
C GLU A 540 21.80 9.52 23.38
N LEU A 541 21.01 10.32 22.66
CA LEU A 541 21.19 10.52 21.22
C LEU A 541 22.58 11.08 20.89
N ASN A 542 23.08 12.03 21.69
CA ASN A 542 24.41 12.59 21.50
C ASN A 542 25.52 11.60 21.84
N GLN A 543 25.34 10.75 22.85
CA GLN A 543 26.29 9.71 23.19
C GLN A 543 26.41 8.68 22.06
N GLN A 544 25.28 8.15 21.57
CA GLN A 544 25.22 7.22 20.43
C GLN A 544 25.86 7.83 19.18
N THR A 545 25.63 9.12 18.93
CA THR A 545 26.25 9.83 17.79
C THR A 545 27.77 9.86 17.89
N LYS A 546 28.31 10.22 19.05
CA LYS A 546 29.77 10.30 19.27
C LYS A 546 30.42 8.93 19.16
N GLU A 547 29.82 7.90 19.76
CA GLU A 547 30.30 6.52 19.67
C GLU A 547 30.34 6.03 18.22
N LEU A 548 29.31 6.37 17.42
CA LEU A 548 29.29 6.02 16.01
C LEU A 548 30.36 6.77 15.19
N ILE A 549 30.58 8.06 15.48
CA ILE A 549 31.65 8.83 14.84
C ILE A 549 33.03 8.22 15.17
N GLU A 550 33.31 7.95 16.44
CA GLU A 550 34.58 7.31 16.86
C GLU A 550 34.77 5.93 16.21
N LYS A 551 33.69 5.16 16.05
CA LYS A 551 33.71 3.88 15.37
C LYS A 551 34.08 4.02 13.89
N ILE A 552 33.46 4.97 13.18
CA ILE A 552 33.75 5.26 11.77
C ILE A 552 35.20 5.73 11.60
N GLU A 553 35.67 6.65 12.45
CA GLU A 553 37.04 7.17 12.41
C GLU A 553 38.09 6.11 12.71
N SER A 554 37.78 5.15 13.60
CA SER A 554 38.70 4.06 13.97
C SER A 554 38.66 2.86 13.01
N GLY A 555 37.69 2.79 12.10
CA GLY A 555 37.50 1.67 11.16
C GLY A 555 37.15 0.34 11.83
N LYS A 556 36.63 0.37 13.07
CA LYS A 556 36.16 -0.79 13.83
C LYS A 556 34.70 -1.12 13.49
#